data_AF-A0A2A2YE94-F1
#
_entry.id   AF-A0A2A2YE94-F1
#
_cell.length_a   1.000
_cell.length_b   1.000
_cell.length_c   1.000
_cell.angle_alpha   90.00
_cell.angle_beta   90.00
_cell.angle_gamma   90.00
#
_symmetry.space_group_name_H-M   'P 1'
#
loop_
_entity.id
_entity.type
_entity.pdbx_description
1 polymer ?
#
loop_
_entity_poly.entity_id
_entity_poly.type
_entity_poly.pdbx_seq_one_letter_code
_entity_poly.pdbx_strand_id
1 'polypeptide(L)'
;MIDPIIDFDALWQAAIALPSHLSPYTVHGPDHWRRVERNALILASQSGANVSVVRLFALFHDSCRENDDYDPDHGKRGAALAIAWRRKYFDLPDELFELLHYACNWHTDRHHHEDPTIATCWDADRLDLGRVGITPHPKYLNTGLAKEIALHGSISPWLHLVVHRF
;
A
#
# COMPACT_ATOMS: atom_id res chain seq x y z
N MET A 1 -18.29 12.75 14.02
CA MET A 1 -17.84 13.50 12.83
C MET A 1 -17.65 12.47 11.73
N ILE A 2 -18.27 12.65 10.57
CA ILE A 2 -18.05 11.78 9.42
C ILE A 2 -16.70 12.23 8.85
N ASP A 3 -15.71 11.35 8.81
CA ASP A 3 -14.45 11.65 8.13
C ASP A 3 -14.77 12.10 6.71
N PRO A 4 -14.20 13.21 6.20
CA PRO A 4 -14.42 13.60 4.82
C PRO A 4 -14.05 12.42 3.92
N ILE A 5 -15.01 11.97 3.12
CA ILE A 5 -14.86 10.82 2.23
C ILE A 5 -13.73 11.17 1.25
N ILE A 6 -12.61 10.47 1.35
CA ILE A 6 -11.51 10.60 0.39
C ILE A 6 -12.04 10.12 -0.96
N ASP A 7 -11.99 11.00 -1.97
CA ASP A 7 -12.29 10.66 -3.35
C ASP A 7 -11.09 9.90 -3.94
N PHE A 8 -11.06 8.59 -3.71
CA PHE A 8 -9.98 7.75 -4.19
C PHE A 8 -9.93 7.67 -5.71
N ASP A 9 -11.07 7.74 -6.41
CA ASP A 9 -11.07 7.69 -7.87
C ASP A 9 -10.35 8.91 -8.45
N ALA A 10 -10.68 10.11 -7.96
CA ALA A 10 -9.98 11.34 -8.35
C ALA A 10 -8.48 11.27 -7.97
N LEU A 11 -8.15 10.72 -6.81
CA LEU A 11 -6.78 10.58 -6.33
C LEU A 11 -5.95 9.63 -7.21
N TRP A 12 -6.52 8.48 -7.59
CA TRP A 12 -5.91 7.53 -8.51
C TRP A 12 -5.66 8.16 -9.89
N GLN A 13 -6.65 8.89 -10.43
CA GLN A 13 -6.48 9.61 -11.70
C GLN A 13 -5.37 10.65 -11.62
N ALA A 14 -5.30 11.42 -10.52
CA ALA A 14 -4.24 12.39 -10.32
C ALA A 14 -2.86 11.72 -10.26
N ALA A 15 -2.73 10.57 -9.60
CA ALA A 15 -1.45 9.88 -9.42
C ALA A 15 -0.94 9.28 -10.73
N ILE A 16 -1.83 8.63 -11.49
CA ILE A 16 -1.52 8.09 -12.83
C ILE A 16 -1.22 9.20 -13.83
N ALA A 17 -1.66 10.44 -13.59
CA ALA A 17 -1.31 11.57 -14.44
C ALA A 17 0.07 12.19 -14.13
N LEU A 18 0.75 11.78 -13.05
CA LEU A 18 2.05 12.34 -12.69
C LEU A 18 3.15 11.89 -13.68
N PRO A 19 4.08 12.77 -14.07
CA PRO A 19 5.23 12.36 -14.91
C PRO A 19 6.20 11.41 -14.19
N SER A 20 6.12 11.34 -12.85
CA SER A 20 7.06 10.64 -11.99
C SER A 20 6.84 9.13 -11.90
N HIS A 21 5.71 8.61 -12.38
CA HIS A 21 5.51 7.16 -12.42
C HIS A 21 6.08 6.60 -13.72
N LEU A 22 6.85 5.53 -13.59
CA LEU A 22 7.24 4.70 -14.72
C LEU A 22 5.92 4.14 -15.30
N SER A 23 5.75 4.17 -16.62
CA SER A 23 4.62 3.66 -17.42
C SER A 23 3.66 2.67 -16.71
N PRO A 24 2.34 2.67 -16.97
CA PRO A 24 1.40 1.71 -16.36
C PRO A 24 1.78 0.23 -16.45
N TYR A 25 2.66 -0.14 -17.38
CA TYR A 25 3.14 -1.51 -17.63
C TYR A 25 4.44 -1.89 -16.92
N THR A 26 5.05 -1.03 -16.10
CA THR A 26 6.17 -1.44 -15.23
C THR A 26 5.69 -2.40 -14.14
N VAL A 27 6.61 -3.27 -13.71
CA VAL A 27 6.49 -4.14 -12.53
C VAL A 27 6.22 -3.38 -11.21
N HIS A 28 6.48 -2.06 -11.14
CA HIS A 28 6.18 -1.17 -10.02
C HIS A 28 5.10 -0.13 -10.32
N GLY A 29 4.40 -0.24 -11.46
CA GLY A 29 3.40 0.73 -11.88
C GLY A 29 2.02 0.58 -11.23
N PRO A 30 1.03 1.35 -11.69
CA PRO A 30 -0.37 1.32 -11.26
C PRO A 30 -1.00 -0.08 -11.09
N ASP A 31 -0.63 -1.07 -11.90
CA ASP A 31 -1.12 -2.44 -11.74
C ASP A 31 -0.61 -3.11 -10.46
N HIS A 32 0.63 -2.84 -10.07
CA HIS A 32 1.17 -3.25 -8.78
C HIS A 32 0.43 -2.55 -7.64
N TRP A 33 0.27 -1.22 -7.71
CA TRP A 33 -0.42 -0.44 -6.67
C TRP A 33 -1.85 -0.95 -6.44
N ARG A 34 -2.58 -1.29 -7.51
CA ARG A 34 -3.93 -1.87 -7.42
C ARG A 34 -3.94 -3.23 -6.72
N ARG A 35 -2.94 -4.08 -7.00
CA ARG A 35 -2.82 -5.37 -6.30
C ARG A 35 -2.48 -5.16 -4.83
N VAL A 36 -1.63 -4.19 -4.49
CA VAL A 36 -1.35 -3.81 -3.10
C VAL A 36 -2.63 -3.31 -2.41
N GLU A 37 -3.42 -2.44 -3.04
CA GLU A 37 -4.70 -1.97 -2.47
C GLU A 37 -5.65 -3.14 -2.19
N ARG A 38 -5.84 -4.03 -3.18
CA ARG A 38 -6.66 -5.24 -3.02
C ARG A 38 -6.16 -6.11 -1.86
N ASN A 39 -4.85 -6.38 -1.80
CA ASN A 39 -4.26 -7.20 -0.75
C ASN A 39 -4.50 -6.53 0.61
N ALA A 40 -4.29 -5.22 0.71
CA ALA A 40 -4.48 -4.45 1.93
C ALA A 40 -5.93 -4.50 2.44
N LEU A 41 -6.91 -4.43 1.56
CA LEU A 41 -8.33 -4.52 1.93
C LEU A 41 -8.71 -5.90 2.45
N ILE A 42 -8.15 -6.97 1.84
CA ILE A 42 -8.30 -8.34 2.35
C ILE A 42 -7.72 -8.44 3.76
N LEU A 43 -6.49 -7.96 3.96
CA LEU A 43 -5.82 -8.01 5.25
C LEU A 43 -6.53 -7.16 6.33
N ALA A 44 -7.01 -5.97 5.96
CA ALA A 44 -7.72 -5.06 6.85
C ALA A 44 -9.04 -5.65 7.40
N SER A 45 -9.64 -6.63 6.70
CA SER A 45 -10.83 -7.35 7.19
C SER A 45 -10.60 -8.10 8.50
N GLN A 46 -9.35 -8.37 8.87
CA GLN A 46 -8.98 -9.12 10.08
C GLN A 46 -7.90 -8.44 10.92
N SER A 47 -7.08 -7.53 10.35
CA SER A 47 -5.97 -6.92 11.08
C SER A 47 -6.38 -5.74 11.98
N GLY A 48 -7.54 -5.14 11.74
CA GLY A 48 -7.94 -3.89 12.41
C GLY A 48 -7.26 -2.63 11.85
N ALA A 49 -6.58 -2.74 10.71
CA ALA A 49 -5.93 -1.61 10.04
C ALA A 49 -6.91 -0.52 9.62
N ASN A 50 -6.45 0.73 9.64
CA ASN A 50 -7.22 1.84 9.10
C ASN A 50 -7.29 1.76 7.57
N VAL A 51 -8.50 1.58 7.03
CA VAL A 51 -8.74 1.39 5.59
C VAL A 51 -8.27 2.59 4.76
N SER A 52 -8.47 3.82 5.22
CA SER A 52 -8.03 5.00 4.48
C SER A 52 -6.51 5.03 4.33
N VAL A 53 -5.77 4.73 5.41
CA VAL A 53 -4.30 4.72 5.39
C VAL A 53 -3.76 3.63 4.47
N VAL A 54 -4.27 2.40 4.54
CA VAL A 54 -3.71 1.30 3.73
C VAL A 54 -3.97 1.50 2.23
N ARG A 55 -5.09 2.12 1.86
CA ARG A 55 -5.39 2.47 0.46
C ARG A 55 -4.50 3.60 -0.03
N LEU A 56 -4.26 4.63 0.78
CA LEU A 56 -3.32 5.71 0.45
C LEU A 56 -1.88 5.19 0.35
N PHE A 57 -1.47 4.27 1.23
CA PHE A 57 -0.16 3.62 1.13
C PHE A 57 0.01 2.90 -0.19
N ALA A 58 -0.98 2.09 -0.60
CA ALA A 58 -0.96 1.38 -1.86
C ALA A 58 -0.73 2.32 -3.05
N LEU A 59 -1.36 3.50 -3.03
CA LEU A 59 -1.17 4.53 -4.04
C LEU A 59 0.23 5.16 -4.01
N PHE A 60 0.75 5.52 -2.83
CA PHE A 60 1.93 6.38 -2.73
C PHE A 60 3.28 5.65 -2.70
N HIS A 61 3.36 4.45 -2.09
CA HIS A 61 4.64 3.81 -1.71
C HIS A 61 5.66 3.68 -2.87
N ASP A 62 5.17 3.37 -4.08
CA ASP A 62 5.95 3.21 -5.31
C ASP A 62 5.65 4.29 -6.39
N SER A 63 4.82 5.30 -6.07
CA SER A 63 4.39 6.32 -7.05
C SER A 63 5.48 7.28 -7.54
N CYS A 64 6.62 7.30 -6.85
CA CYS A 64 7.75 8.18 -7.13
C CYS A 64 9.05 7.40 -7.28
N ARG A 65 8.98 6.20 -7.87
CA ARG A 65 10.18 5.50 -8.33
C ARG A 65 10.82 6.23 -9.51
N GLU A 66 12.13 6.33 -9.49
CA GLU A 66 12.91 6.87 -10.62
C GLU A 66 13.32 5.77 -11.60
N ASN A 67 13.35 4.52 -11.14
CA ASN A 67 13.66 3.35 -11.96
C ASN A 67 13.05 2.05 -11.37
N ASP A 68 13.09 0.98 -12.16
CA ASP A 68 12.58 -0.35 -11.79
C ASP A 68 13.61 -1.26 -11.09
N ASP A 69 14.80 -0.77 -10.86
CA ASP A 69 15.90 -1.51 -10.23
C ASP A 69 16.11 -0.98 -8.79
N TYR A 70 17.37 -0.79 -8.38
CA TYR A 70 17.72 -0.27 -7.08
C TYR A 70 17.39 1.22 -6.97
N ASP A 71 16.38 1.51 -6.17
CA ASP A 71 15.92 2.86 -5.89
C ASP A 71 15.61 3.00 -4.39
N PRO A 72 16.60 3.15 -3.50
CA PRO A 72 16.38 3.06 -2.05
C PRO A 72 15.51 4.18 -1.47
N ASP A 73 15.33 5.30 -2.18
CA ASP A 73 14.62 6.48 -1.66
C ASP A 73 13.19 6.63 -2.22
N HIS A 74 12.68 5.67 -3.00
CA HIS A 74 11.31 5.74 -3.55
C HIS A 74 10.24 5.91 -2.48
N GLY A 75 10.33 5.17 -1.36
CA GLY A 75 9.40 5.31 -0.24
C GLY A 75 9.40 6.72 0.38
N LYS A 76 10.57 7.37 0.49
CA LYS A 76 10.71 8.76 0.94
C LYS A 76 10.05 9.73 -0.02
N ARG A 77 10.26 9.56 -1.32
CA ARG A 77 9.64 10.42 -2.34
C ARG A 77 8.12 10.24 -2.37
N GLY A 78 7.63 9.00 -2.25
CA GLY A 78 6.19 8.72 -2.10
C GLY A 78 5.59 9.38 -0.85
N ALA A 79 6.29 9.31 0.29
CA ALA A 79 5.88 9.99 1.52
C ALA A 79 5.88 11.52 1.37
N ALA A 80 6.86 12.09 0.68
CA ALA A 80 6.92 13.52 0.37
C ALA A 80 5.78 13.96 -0.56
N LEU A 81 5.40 13.12 -1.53
CA LEU A 81 4.23 13.36 -2.37
C LEU A 81 2.94 13.37 -1.53
N ALA A 82 2.78 12.42 -0.61
CA ALA A 82 1.64 12.39 0.31
C ALA A 82 1.54 13.67 1.15
N ILE A 83 2.67 14.22 1.63
CA ILE A 83 2.72 15.53 2.31
C ILE A 83 2.21 16.65 1.40
N ALA A 84 2.70 16.71 0.17
CA ALA A 84 2.32 17.75 -0.79
C ALA A 84 0.84 17.68 -1.19
N TRP A 85 0.23 16.50 -1.09
CA TRP A 85 -1.16 16.26 -1.50
C TRP A 85 -2.17 16.33 -0.36
N ARG A 86 -1.71 16.16 0.88
CA ARG A 86 -2.54 16.30 2.07
C ARG A 86 -3.17 17.69 2.13
N ARG A 87 -4.46 17.75 2.50
CA ARG A 87 -5.31 18.96 2.54
C ARG A 87 -5.55 19.63 1.17
N LYS A 88 -5.08 19.03 0.07
CA LYS A 88 -5.33 19.49 -1.31
C LYS A 88 -6.14 18.47 -2.11
N TYR A 89 -5.75 17.20 -2.06
CA TYR A 89 -6.40 16.10 -2.79
C TYR A 89 -7.08 15.09 -1.87
N PHE A 90 -6.60 14.96 -0.64
CA PHE A 90 -7.22 14.14 0.40
C PHE A 90 -6.95 14.79 1.76
N ASP A 91 -7.70 14.39 2.80
CA ASP A 91 -7.42 14.78 4.17
C ASP A 91 -7.38 13.56 5.08
N LEU A 92 -6.51 13.62 6.09
CA LEU A 92 -6.37 12.66 7.17
C LEU A 92 -6.09 13.43 8.46
N PRO A 93 -6.62 13.00 9.62
CA PRO A 93 -6.13 13.45 10.93
C PRO A 93 -4.61 13.25 11.06
N ASP A 94 -3.95 14.07 11.87
CA ASP A 94 -2.49 14.04 12.03
C ASP A 94 -1.98 12.64 12.41
N GLU A 95 -2.65 11.97 13.36
CA GLU A 95 -2.28 10.62 13.82
C GLU A 95 -2.30 9.59 12.68
N LEU A 96 -3.33 9.60 11.83
CA LEU A 96 -3.42 8.67 10.69
C LEU A 96 -2.44 9.02 9.57
N PHE A 97 -2.17 10.32 9.38
CA PHE A 97 -1.19 10.76 8.40
C PHE A 97 0.23 10.35 8.79
N GLU A 98 0.59 10.39 10.07
CA GLU A 98 1.89 9.89 10.55
C GLU A 98 2.07 8.40 10.26
N LEU A 99 1.02 7.59 10.41
CA LEU A 99 1.05 6.17 10.03
C LEU A 99 1.31 5.98 8.53
N LEU A 100 0.63 6.74 7.67
CA LEU A 100 0.85 6.72 6.22
C LEU A 100 2.29 7.09 5.87
N HIS A 101 2.76 8.22 6.41
CA HIS A 101 4.09 8.74 6.16
C HIS A 101 5.17 7.74 6.58
N TYR A 102 5.04 7.16 7.79
CA TYR A 102 5.95 6.14 8.29
C TYR A 102 5.90 4.86 7.43
N ALA A 103 4.71 4.39 7.09
CA ALA A 103 4.53 3.18 6.29
C ALA A 103 5.25 3.31 4.93
N CYS A 104 5.04 4.42 4.20
CA CYS A 104 5.72 4.67 2.93
C CYS A 104 7.24 4.74 3.09
N ASN A 105 7.73 5.50 4.09
CA ASN A 105 9.16 5.76 4.26
C ASN A 105 9.98 4.48 4.53
N TRP A 106 9.40 3.49 5.20
CA TRP A 106 10.15 2.36 5.76
C TRP A 106 9.77 0.98 5.20
N HIS A 107 8.89 0.89 4.20
CA HIS A 107 8.33 -0.39 3.75
C HIS A 107 9.37 -1.40 3.22
N THR A 108 10.49 -0.92 2.67
CA THR A 108 11.61 -1.76 2.21
C THR A 108 12.67 -2.03 3.26
N ASP A 109 12.81 -1.13 4.25
CA ASP A 109 13.94 -1.14 5.20
C ASP A 109 13.59 -1.85 6.51
N ARG A 110 12.30 -2.02 6.81
CA ARG A 110 11.81 -2.63 8.05
C ARG A 110 10.83 -3.73 7.77
N HIS A 111 10.97 -4.85 8.48
CA HIS A 111 10.10 -6.00 8.30
C HIS A 111 8.87 -5.98 9.22
N HIS A 112 9.04 -5.60 10.48
CA HIS A 112 8.00 -5.75 11.49
C HIS A 112 7.60 -4.43 12.16
N HIS A 113 6.31 -4.30 12.47
CA HIS A 113 5.76 -3.17 13.22
C HIS A 113 4.59 -3.62 14.10
N GLU A 114 4.44 -3.00 15.28
CA GLU A 114 3.38 -3.35 16.24
C GLU A 114 2.02 -2.73 15.87
N ASP A 115 2.03 -1.55 15.25
CA ASP A 115 0.80 -0.93 14.72
C ASP A 115 0.22 -1.78 13.56
N PRO A 116 -1.04 -2.22 13.66
CA PRO A 116 -1.67 -3.09 12.67
C PRO A 116 -1.85 -2.44 11.30
N THR A 117 -1.96 -1.11 11.23
CA THR A 117 -2.10 -0.38 9.96
C THR A 117 -0.78 -0.41 9.19
N ILE A 118 0.33 -0.05 9.82
CA ILE A 118 1.67 -0.10 9.20
C ILE A 118 2.02 -1.54 8.81
N ALA A 119 1.78 -2.50 9.70
CA ALA A 119 1.97 -3.93 9.45
C ALA A 119 1.19 -4.39 8.20
N THR A 120 -0.07 -3.97 8.07
CA THR A 120 -0.94 -4.33 6.94
C THR A 120 -0.45 -3.71 5.63
N CYS A 121 -0.01 -2.45 5.64
CA CYS A 121 0.60 -1.81 4.47
C CYS A 121 1.76 -2.64 3.93
N TRP A 122 2.71 -2.98 4.80
CA TRP A 122 3.91 -3.71 4.39
C TRP A 122 3.61 -5.14 3.96
N ASP A 123 2.70 -5.83 4.64
CA ASP A 123 2.27 -7.17 4.24
C ASP A 123 1.59 -7.16 2.87
N ALA A 124 0.76 -6.15 2.58
CA ALA A 124 0.05 -6.03 1.33
C ALA A 124 0.98 -5.89 0.11
N ASP A 125 2.04 -5.09 0.24
CA ASP A 125 3.11 -4.95 -0.76
C ASP A 125 3.90 -6.26 -0.90
N ARG A 126 4.33 -6.84 0.23
CA ARG A 126 5.13 -8.08 0.22
C ARG A 126 4.40 -9.27 -0.37
N LEU A 127 3.09 -9.36 -0.21
CA LEU A 127 2.28 -10.41 -0.84
C LEU A 127 2.27 -10.30 -2.38
N ASP A 128 2.60 -9.14 -2.96
CA ASP A 128 2.71 -8.94 -4.40
C ASP A 128 4.13 -9.16 -4.94
N LEU A 129 5.10 -9.58 -4.12
CA LEU A 129 6.49 -9.83 -4.54
C LEU A 129 6.64 -10.95 -5.59
N GLY A 130 5.63 -11.82 -5.72
CA GLY A 130 5.58 -12.82 -6.79
C GLY A 130 5.68 -12.19 -8.19
N ARG A 131 5.26 -10.92 -8.34
CA ARG A 131 5.38 -10.15 -9.60
C ARG A 131 6.83 -10.01 -10.10
N VAL A 132 7.80 -10.00 -9.18
CA VAL A 132 9.24 -9.87 -9.45
C VAL A 132 9.99 -11.19 -9.17
N GLY A 133 9.27 -12.31 -9.12
CA GLY A 133 9.88 -13.64 -8.96
C GLY A 133 10.28 -14.01 -7.53
N ILE A 134 9.81 -13.27 -6.52
CA ILE A 134 10.11 -13.55 -5.11
C ILE A 134 8.87 -14.16 -4.44
N THR A 135 9.03 -15.38 -3.90
CA THR A 135 7.97 -16.03 -3.11
C THR A 135 7.87 -15.38 -1.73
N PRO A 136 6.71 -14.79 -1.34
CA PRO A 136 6.52 -14.23 0.00
C PRO A 136 6.71 -15.30 1.08
N HIS A 137 7.47 -14.98 2.13
CA HIS A 137 7.74 -15.92 3.22
C HIS A 137 7.13 -15.40 4.53
N PRO A 138 6.40 -16.23 5.30
CA PRO A 138 5.70 -15.81 6.53
C PRO A 138 6.57 -15.10 7.59
N LYS A 139 7.86 -15.44 7.66
CA LYS A 139 8.85 -14.80 8.55
C LYS A 139 9.05 -13.29 8.32
N TYR A 140 8.65 -12.76 7.17
CA TYR A 140 8.76 -11.35 6.81
C TYR A 140 7.40 -10.63 6.81
N LEU A 141 6.35 -11.32 7.26
CA LEU A 141 4.99 -10.83 7.32
C LEU A 141 4.58 -10.62 8.79
N ASN A 142 3.67 -9.68 9.01
CA ASN A 142 3.27 -9.24 10.32
C ASN A 142 1.98 -9.94 10.77
N THR A 143 0.94 -9.79 9.97
CA THR A 143 -0.44 -10.19 10.27
C THR A 143 -0.64 -11.70 10.10
N GLY A 144 -1.57 -12.26 10.86
CA GLY A 144 -1.91 -13.68 10.78
C GLY A 144 -2.39 -14.08 9.38
N LEU A 145 -3.31 -13.29 8.81
CA LEU A 145 -3.87 -13.55 7.49
C LEU A 145 -2.82 -13.47 6.37
N ALA A 146 -1.88 -12.52 6.42
CA ALA A 146 -0.81 -12.46 5.43
C ALA A 146 0.09 -13.70 5.48
N LYS A 147 0.42 -14.19 6.69
CA LYS A 147 1.20 -15.42 6.88
C LYS A 147 0.46 -16.64 6.31
N GLU A 148 -0.85 -16.73 6.52
CA GLU A 148 -1.69 -17.79 5.98
C GLU A 148 -1.73 -17.76 4.44
N ILE A 149 -1.95 -16.58 3.84
CA ILE A 149 -1.92 -16.38 2.39
C ILE A 149 -0.55 -16.79 1.81
N ALA A 150 0.54 -16.39 2.46
CA ALA A 150 1.89 -16.74 2.02
C ALA A 150 2.18 -18.24 2.13
N LEU A 151 1.72 -18.92 3.19
CA LEU A 151 1.82 -20.38 3.32
C LEU A 151 1.00 -21.11 2.25
N HIS A 152 -0.17 -20.59 1.90
CA HIS A 152 -1.00 -21.14 0.83
C HIS A 152 -0.38 -20.88 -0.57
N GLY A 153 0.34 -19.77 -0.74
CA GLY A 153 0.99 -19.40 -2.00
C GLY A 153 0.06 -18.72 -3.02
N SER A 154 -1.16 -18.35 -2.64
CA SER A 154 -2.08 -17.60 -3.50
C SER A 154 -3.10 -16.84 -2.66
N ILE A 155 -3.40 -15.59 -3.01
CA ILE A 155 -4.45 -14.82 -2.32
C ILE A 155 -5.87 -15.16 -2.81
N SER A 156 -6.00 -15.92 -3.91
CA SER A 156 -7.29 -16.19 -4.57
C SER A 156 -8.41 -16.70 -3.65
N PRO A 157 -8.16 -17.61 -2.68
CA PRO A 157 -9.20 -18.06 -1.76
C PRO A 157 -9.84 -16.95 -0.92
N TRP A 158 -9.12 -15.85 -0.68
CA TRP A 158 -9.55 -14.74 0.17
C TRP A 158 -10.12 -13.55 -0.61
N LEU A 159 -10.22 -13.61 -1.94
CA LEU A 159 -10.78 -12.52 -2.75
C LEU A 159 -12.22 -12.15 -2.37
N HIS A 160 -12.99 -13.12 -1.84
CA HIS A 160 -14.35 -12.88 -1.36
C HIS A 160 -14.42 -11.91 -0.16
N LEU A 161 -13.30 -11.64 0.53
CA LEU A 161 -13.23 -10.68 1.63
C LEU A 161 -13.24 -9.22 1.15
N VAL A 162 -13.07 -8.96 -0.16
CA VAL A 162 -13.16 -7.62 -0.76
C VAL A 162 -14.61 -7.23 -1.09
N VAL A 163 -15.58 -8.10 -0.83
CA VAL A 163 -16.97 -7.87 -1.24
C VAL A 163 -17.67 -6.95 -0.25
N HIS A 164 -17.94 -5.71 -0.69
CA HIS A 164 -18.95 -4.72 -0.23
C HIS A 164 -18.49 -3.26 -0.06
N ARG A 165 -17.35 -2.79 -0.60
CA ARG A 165 -17.05 -1.35 -0.57
C ARG A 165 -16.22 -0.86 -1.75
N PHE A 166 -16.87 -0.59 -2.88
CA PHE A 166 -16.61 0.55 -3.76
C PHE A 166 -17.95 1.00 -4.33
#